data_AF-A0A2X0MCF7-F1
#
_entry.id   AF-A0A2X0MCF7-F1
#
_cell.length_a   1.000
_cell.length_b   1.000
_cell.length_c   1.000
_cell.angle_alpha   90.00
_cell.angle_beta   90.00
_cell.angle_gamma   90.00
#
_symmetry.space_group_name_H-M   'P 1'
#
loop_
_entity.id
_entity.type
_entity.pdbx_description
1 polymer ?
#
loop_
_entity_poly.entity_id
_entity_poly.type
_entity_poly.pdbx_seq_one_letter_code
_entity_poly.pdbx_strand_id
1 'polypeptide(L)'
;MGIRPMPWDTWLELDSDYRKTLDIVSRRTRTQGEEANRVMPDFRPQAFECLVEMASYLAIRYPRYFTVKRVKYDEQDESSWGDLLSGKEAGCVRVIENKITEDVFDFAEIERVEGKEWNPMRVAACTFQAGSICTAGFWRLKDKIGRSLDYIHSSGEVPGWPTKLKFSIERFFQKLNCGKPVQRYNYTFQIDDQVAWSNHTNGPEQIFDEATKGPDPELLAQLNDPNWKAPQPATATYFHSLAELAKEPGVPGRMASAIRSWPDEVRNYKTGHLYIPAILRGLDERHAAQVAEGVVEMEEDGSGVRGAKGYPY
;
A
#
# COMPACT_ATOMS: atom_id res chain seq x y z
N MET A 1 -1.38 -1.37 -17.84
CA MET A 1 -2.15 -1.20 -16.59
C MET A 1 -1.99 -2.36 -15.61
N GLY A 2 -2.10 -3.63 -16.04
CA GLY A 2 -1.89 -4.78 -15.13
C GLY A 2 -3.01 -4.98 -14.10
N ILE A 3 -4.24 -4.65 -14.50
CA ILE A 3 -5.45 -4.77 -13.68
C ILE A 3 -6.08 -6.15 -13.96
N ARG A 4 -6.47 -6.88 -12.92
CA ARG A 4 -7.29 -8.10 -12.99
C ARG A 4 -8.54 -7.96 -12.11
N PRO A 5 -9.65 -8.67 -12.40
CA PRO A 5 -10.77 -8.78 -11.48
C PRO A 5 -10.28 -9.29 -10.12
N MET A 6 -10.87 -8.78 -9.03
CA MET A 6 -10.50 -9.18 -7.67
C MET A 6 -11.56 -10.14 -7.10
N PRO A 7 -11.18 -11.32 -6.60
CA PRO A 7 -12.05 -12.13 -5.75
C PRO A 7 -12.44 -11.35 -4.49
N TRP A 8 -13.71 -11.39 -4.10
CA TRP A 8 -14.17 -10.63 -2.93
C TRP A 8 -13.51 -11.13 -1.63
N ASP A 9 -13.20 -12.42 -1.52
CA ASP A 9 -12.55 -13.05 -0.37
C ASP A 9 -11.05 -12.73 -0.23
N THR A 10 -10.48 -11.96 -1.16
CA THR A 10 -9.13 -11.36 -1.11
C THR A 10 -9.19 -9.83 -1.11
N TRP A 11 -10.26 -9.19 -0.61
CA TRP A 11 -10.34 -7.72 -0.58
C TRP A 11 -9.38 -7.11 0.45
N LEU A 12 -9.47 -7.58 1.70
CA LEU A 12 -8.53 -7.27 2.77
C LEU A 12 -7.95 -8.60 3.26
N GLU A 13 -6.62 -8.70 3.28
CA GLU A 13 -5.89 -9.92 3.62
C GLU A 13 -5.06 -9.68 4.89
N LEU A 14 -5.20 -10.58 5.88
CA LEU A 14 -4.41 -10.58 7.12
C LEU A 14 -3.25 -11.56 7.01
N ASP A 15 -2.06 -11.14 7.42
CA ASP A 15 -0.82 -11.90 7.39
C ASP A 15 -0.22 -12.10 8.80
N SER A 16 1.02 -12.60 8.87
CA SER A 16 1.76 -12.73 10.14
C SER A 16 2.22 -11.40 10.73
N ASP A 17 2.50 -10.40 9.89
CA ASP A 17 3.02 -9.09 10.32
C ASP A 17 1.89 -8.09 10.62
N TYR A 18 0.63 -8.50 10.59
CA TYR A 18 -0.54 -7.64 10.81
C TYR A 18 -0.46 -6.80 12.10
N ARG A 19 -0.06 -7.41 13.24
CA ARG A 19 0.09 -6.67 14.52
C ARG A 19 1.19 -5.61 14.44
N LYS A 20 2.36 -5.98 13.92
CA LYS A 20 3.50 -5.06 13.66
C LYS A 20 3.09 -3.92 12.71
N THR A 21 2.24 -4.20 11.72
CA THR A 21 1.69 -3.19 10.81
C THR A 21 0.73 -2.25 11.55
N LEU A 22 -0.19 -2.75 12.38
CA LEU A 22 -1.05 -1.91 13.21
C LEU A 22 -0.29 -1.08 14.24
N ASP A 23 0.79 -1.59 14.83
CA ASP A 23 1.63 -0.83 15.75
C ASP A 23 2.30 0.37 15.06
N ILE A 24 2.67 0.20 13.78
CA ILE A 24 3.22 1.27 12.93
C ILE A 24 2.14 2.29 12.53
N VAL A 25 0.93 1.83 12.18
CA VAL A 25 -0.23 2.69 11.93
C VAL A 25 -0.56 3.51 13.17
N SER A 26 -0.80 2.87 14.31
CA SER A 26 -1.12 3.53 15.59
C SER A 26 -0.06 4.55 16.00
N ARG A 27 1.23 4.18 15.89
CA ARG A 27 2.35 5.11 16.14
C ARG A 27 2.30 6.33 15.21
N ARG A 28 2.22 6.14 13.88
CA ARG A 28 2.19 7.26 12.93
C ARG A 28 0.95 8.13 13.12
N THR A 29 -0.21 7.54 13.33
CA THR A 29 -1.45 8.25 13.66
C THR A 29 -1.26 9.20 14.83
N ARG A 30 -0.64 8.74 15.92
CA ARG A 30 -0.36 9.57 17.10
C ARG A 30 0.74 10.62 16.88
N THR A 31 1.78 10.33 16.09
CA THR A 31 2.95 11.23 15.95
C THR A 31 2.92 12.15 14.72
N GLN A 32 2.07 11.88 13.74
CA GLN A 32 1.99 12.63 12.47
C GLN A 32 0.59 13.26 12.22
N GLY A 33 -0.47 12.78 12.89
CA GLY A 33 -1.81 13.37 12.77
C GLY A 33 -2.32 13.44 11.33
N GLU A 34 -2.69 14.64 10.87
CA GLU A 34 -3.14 14.91 9.49
C GLU A 34 -2.11 14.58 8.41
N GLU A 35 -0.81 14.54 8.74
CA GLU A 35 0.24 14.17 7.78
C GLU A 35 0.20 12.65 7.44
N ALA A 36 -0.46 11.85 8.27
CA ALA A 36 -0.68 10.42 8.05
C ALA A 36 -2.15 10.04 7.82
N ASN A 37 -3.12 10.72 8.45
CA ASN A 37 -4.55 10.38 8.35
C ASN A 37 -5.41 11.65 8.19
N ARG A 38 -6.03 11.86 7.03
CA ARG A 38 -6.70 13.12 6.72
C ARG A 38 -7.94 12.94 5.86
N VAL A 39 -8.93 13.80 6.07
CA VAL A 39 -10.19 13.89 5.34
C VAL A 39 -10.37 15.34 4.90
N MET A 40 -10.65 15.56 3.62
CA MET A 40 -11.12 16.87 3.13
C MET A 40 -12.59 17.06 3.55
N PRO A 41 -13.03 18.28 3.94
CA PRO A 41 -14.32 18.48 4.64
C PRO A 41 -15.53 17.80 3.97
N ASP A 42 -15.68 17.97 2.66
CA ASP A 42 -16.84 17.44 1.90
C ASP A 42 -16.79 15.91 1.66
N PHE A 43 -15.72 15.24 2.13
CA PHE A 43 -15.44 13.82 1.86
C PHE A 43 -15.53 12.91 3.09
N ARG A 44 -16.02 13.42 4.22
CA ARG A 44 -16.29 12.60 5.41
C ARG A 44 -17.30 11.46 5.17
N PRO A 45 -18.39 11.61 4.40
CA PRO A 45 -19.33 10.51 4.16
C PRO A 45 -18.68 9.29 3.50
N GLN A 46 -17.82 9.51 2.48
CA GLN A 46 -17.13 8.45 1.75
C GLN A 46 -15.99 7.84 2.57
N ALA A 47 -15.37 8.63 3.46
CA ALA A 47 -14.44 8.12 4.46
C ALA A 47 -15.12 7.16 5.46
N PHE A 48 -16.35 7.48 5.86
CA PHE A 48 -17.15 6.68 6.78
C PHE A 48 -17.76 5.44 6.10
N GLU A 49 -18.26 5.56 4.88
CA GLU A 49 -18.66 4.44 4.00
C GLU A 49 -17.53 3.40 3.90
N CYS A 50 -16.31 3.87 3.55
CA CYS A 50 -15.12 3.04 3.47
C CYS A 50 -14.82 2.31 4.81
N LEU A 51 -14.90 3.02 5.94
CA LEU A 51 -14.72 2.41 7.27
C LEU A 51 -15.75 1.31 7.55
N VAL A 52 -17.03 1.58 7.28
CA VAL A 52 -18.13 0.65 7.54
C VAL A 52 -18.00 -0.61 6.67
N GLU A 53 -17.75 -0.46 5.37
CA GLU A 53 -17.52 -1.58 4.45
C GLU A 53 -16.31 -2.44 4.87
N MET A 54 -15.17 -1.81 5.22
CA MET A 54 -13.99 -2.52 5.71
C MET A 54 -14.27 -3.30 7.00
N ALA A 55 -14.99 -2.70 7.95
CA ALA A 55 -15.32 -3.33 9.22
C ALA A 55 -16.27 -4.52 9.05
N SER A 56 -17.30 -4.36 8.21
CA SER A 56 -18.24 -5.42 7.83
C SER A 56 -17.51 -6.57 7.15
N TYR A 57 -16.63 -6.27 6.18
CA TYR A 57 -15.80 -7.28 5.52
C TYR A 57 -14.94 -8.06 6.51
N LEU A 58 -14.18 -7.37 7.39
CA LEU A 58 -13.29 -8.02 8.35
C LEU A 58 -14.06 -8.90 9.35
N ALA A 59 -15.24 -8.46 9.82
CA ALA A 59 -16.09 -9.26 10.70
C ALA A 59 -16.68 -10.51 9.99
N ILE A 60 -17.02 -10.41 8.70
CA ILE A 60 -17.52 -11.56 7.92
C ILE A 60 -16.39 -12.52 7.56
N ARG A 61 -15.23 -12.00 7.13
CA ARG A 61 -14.08 -12.79 6.64
C ARG A 61 -13.26 -13.42 7.77
N TYR A 62 -13.20 -12.74 8.93
CA TYR A 62 -12.35 -13.09 10.06
C TYR A 62 -13.07 -12.96 11.44
N PRO A 63 -14.26 -13.59 11.64
CA PRO A 63 -15.12 -13.39 12.82
C PRO A 63 -14.48 -13.78 14.17
N ARG A 64 -13.42 -14.61 14.15
CA ARG A 64 -12.60 -14.92 15.33
C ARG A 64 -11.90 -13.67 15.88
N TYR A 65 -11.51 -12.75 15.00
CA TYR A 65 -10.67 -11.60 15.32
C TYR A 65 -11.45 -10.28 15.32
N PHE A 66 -12.46 -10.15 14.47
CA PHE A 66 -13.27 -8.93 14.36
C PHE A 66 -14.73 -9.21 14.68
N THR A 67 -15.39 -8.30 15.39
CA THR A 67 -16.85 -8.28 15.51
C THR A 67 -17.38 -6.87 15.30
N VAL A 68 -18.55 -6.77 14.68
CA VAL A 68 -19.31 -5.52 14.57
C VAL A 68 -20.64 -5.65 15.28
N LYS A 69 -21.05 -4.56 15.94
CA LYS A 69 -22.44 -4.36 16.43
C LYS A 69 -23.08 -3.30 15.56
N ARG A 70 -24.34 -3.54 15.17
CA ARG A 70 -25.10 -2.68 14.26
C ARG A 70 -26.25 -1.98 15.00
N VAL A 71 -26.64 -0.80 14.55
CA VAL A 71 -27.99 -0.29 14.87
C VAL A 71 -29.03 -1.11 14.10
N LYS A 72 -30.27 -1.12 14.58
CA LYS A 72 -31.37 -1.72 13.82
C LYS A 72 -31.68 -0.82 12.62
N TYR A 73 -31.87 -1.41 11.45
CA TYR A 73 -32.42 -0.72 10.27
C TYR A 73 -33.80 -0.10 10.56
N ASP A 74 -33.96 1.15 10.14
CA ASP A 74 -35.21 1.89 10.00
C ASP A 74 -35.29 2.47 8.58
N GLU A 75 -36.45 2.33 7.93
CA GLU A 75 -36.67 2.84 6.57
C GLU A 75 -36.65 4.38 6.51
N GLN A 76 -36.96 5.05 7.63
CA GLN A 76 -37.10 6.51 7.72
C GLN A 76 -35.81 7.23 8.15
N ASP A 77 -34.76 6.50 8.54
CA ASP A 77 -33.46 7.03 8.95
C ASP A 77 -32.34 6.44 8.11
N GLU A 78 -31.82 7.22 7.15
CA GLU A 78 -30.71 6.82 6.28
C GLU A 78 -29.43 6.50 7.05
N SER A 79 -29.21 7.09 8.24
CA SER A 79 -28.04 6.80 9.08
C SER A 79 -28.08 5.40 9.71
N SER A 80 -29.25 4.74 9.69
CA SER A 80 -29.44 3.38 10.14
C SER A 80 -29.18 2.31 9.07
N TRP A 81 -28.94 2.68 7.81
CA TRP A 81 -28.88 1.73 6.68
C TRP A 81 -27.55 0.94 6.65
N GLY A 82 -27.63 -0.34 6.26
CA GLY A 82 -26.48 -1.25 6.17
C GLY A 82 -25.64 -1.13 4.89
N ASP A 83 -24.44 -1.70 4.95
CA ASP A 83 -23.43 -1.75 3.88
C ASP A 83 -23.79 -2.62 2.66
N LEU A 84 -23.04 -2.45 1.56
CA LEU A 84 -23.16 -3.19 0.31
C LEU A 84 -22.94 -4.70 0.49
N LEU A 85 -22.03 -5.10 1.39
CA LEU A 85 -21.71 -6.51 1.65
C LEU A 85 -22.79 -7.24 2.44
N SER A 86 -23.43 -6.57 3.40
CA SER A 86 -24.43 -7.15 4.31
C SER A 86 -25.88 -6.85 3.88
N GLY A 87 -26.07 -5.86 3.02
CA GLY A 87 -27.36 -5.35 2.57
C GLY A 87 -27.93 -4.25 3.47
N LYS A 88 -28.70 -3.34 2.87
CA LYS A 88 -29.35 -2.18 3.53
C LYS A 88 -30.10 -2.54 4.81
N GLU A 89 -30.81 -3.67 4.83
CA GLU A 89 -31.63 -4.10 5.98
C GLU A 89 -30.81 -4.66 7.15
N ALA A 90 -29.52 -4.95 6.98
CA ALA A 90 -28.66 -5.45 8.06
C ALA A 90 -28.41 -4.40 9.16
N GLY A 91 -28.57 -3.12 8.83
CA GLY A 91 -28.37 -1.99 9.74
C GLY A 91 -26.93 -1.46 9.76
N CYS A 92 -26.75 -0.17 9.99
CA CYS A 92 -25.44 0.51 9.97
C CYS A 92 -24.49 -0.02 11.07
N VAL A 93 -23.19 -0.18 10.76
CA VAL A 93 -22.17 -0.53 11.76
C VAL A 93 -22.02 0.60 12.77
N ARG A 94 -22.04 0.24 14.05
CA ARG A 94 -22.12 1.19 15.18
C ARG A 94 -20.99 1.00 16.18
N VAL A 95 -20.51 -0.23 16.37
CA VAL A 95 -19.30 -0.54 17.16
C VAL A 95 -18.45 -1.55 16.39
N ILE A 96 -17.14 -1.32 16.34
CA ILE A 96 -16.15 -2.27 15.82
C ILE A 96 -15.28 -2.77 16.99
N GLU A 97 -15.03 -4.07 17.05
CA GLU A 97 -14.18 -4.72 18.06
C GLU A 97 -13.03 -5.46 17.35
N ASN A 98 -11.78 -5.11 17.66
CA ASN A 98 -10.59 -5.79 17.15
C ASN A 98 -9.91 -6.59 18.26
N LYS A 99 -10.11 -7.90 18.26
CA LYS A 99 -9.59 -8.85 19.28
C LYS A 99 -8.10 -9.16 19.12
N ILE A 100 -7.40 -8.59 18.13
CA ILE A 100 -5.94 -8.69 17.97
C ILE A 100 -5.23 -7.54 18.69
N THR A 101 -5.87 -6.38 18.78
CA THR A 101 -5.34 -5.19 19.46
C THR A 101 -6.03 -4.83 20.77
N GLU A 102 -7.21 -5.42 21.02
CA GLU A 102 -8.14 -5.11 22.10
C GLU A 102 -8.84 -3.74 21.94
N ASP A 103 -8.74 -3.13 20.75
CA ASP A 103 -9.44 -1.87 20.43
C ASP A 103 -10.95 -2.06 20.28
N VAL A 104 -11.72 -1.11 20.82
CA VAL A 104 -13.17 -0.99 20.63
C VAL A 104 -13.51 0.41 20.14
N PHE A 105 -14.01 0.51 18.90
CA PHE A 105 -14.42 1.76 18.27
C PHE A 105 -15.94 1.91 18.37
N ASP A 106 -16.43 2.53 19.45
CA ASP A 106 -17.84 2.90 19.61
C ASP A 106 -18.07 4.29 18.98
N PHE A 107 -18.73 4.34 17.81
CA PHE A 107 -18.85 5.57 17.03
C PHE A 107 -19.54 6.74 17.74
N ALA A 108 -20.61 6.52 18.52
CA ALA A 108 -21.27 7.64 19.20
C ALA A 108 -20.57 8.05 20.50
N GLU A 109 -19.77 7.18 21.13
CA GLU A 109 -18.84 7.61 22.18
C GLU A 109 -17.72 8.47 21.58
N ILE A 110 -17.19 8.10 20.41
CA ILE A 110 -16.25 8.94 19.65
C ILE A 110 -16.91 10.29 19.30
N GLU A 111 -18.15 10.31 18.78
CA GLU A 111 -18.86 11.56 18.49
C GLU A 111 -19.21 12.39 19.75
N ARG A 112 -19.39 11.74 20.90
CA ARG A 112 -19.61 12.43 22.19
C ARG A 112 -18.34 13.08 22.72
N VAL A 113 -17.16 12.51 22.43
CA VAL A 113 -15.86 12.99 22.92
C VAL A 113 -15.18 13.96 21.94
N GLU A 114 -15.28 13.70 20.64
CA GLU A 114 -14.58 14.45 19.57
C GLU A 114 -15.51 15.28 18.68
N GLY A 115 -16.82 15.11 18.81
CA GLY A 115 -17.82 15.75 17.95
C GLY A 115 -18.14 14.95 16.69
N LYS A 116 -19.22 15.35 15.99
CA LYS A 116 -19.71 14.65 14.80
C LYS A 116 -18.74 14.60 13.63
N GLU A 117 -17.84 15.58 13.53
CA GLU A 117 -16.87 15.68 12.42
C GLU A 117 -15.55 14.93 12.66
N TRP A 118 -15.52 13.95 13.57
CA TRP A 118 -14.36 13.08 13.79
C TRP A 118 -13.93 12.36 12.49
N ASN A 119 -12.63 12.17 12.35
CA ASN A 119 -11.98 11.68 11.12
C ASN A 119 -12.02 10.13 11.01
N PRO A 120 -12.80 9.53 10.09
CA PRO A 120 -12.88 8.06 9.95
C PRO A 120 -11.59 7.41 9.46
N MET A 121 -10.72 8.17 8.78
CA MET A 121 -9.44 7.67 8.25
C MET A 121 -8.38 7.48 9.33
N ARG A 122 -8.68 7.77 10.60
CA ARG A 122 -7.93 7.22 11.73
C ARG A 122 -8.09 5.69 11.86
N VAL A 123 -9.12 5.12 11.23
CA VAL A 123 -9.54 3.71 11.36
C VAL A 123 -9.64 2.98 10.00
N ALA A 124 -9.70 3.71 8.86
CA ALA A 124 -9.94 3.16 7.51
C ALA A 124 -8.89 3.58 6.43
N ALA A 125 -8.95 2.99 5.23
CA ALA A 125 -8.13 3.30 4.04
C ALA A 125 -8.83 2.85 2.73
N CYS A 126 -8.90 3.61 1.62
CA CYS A 126 -8.34 4.93 1.28
C CYS A 126 -9.00 5.54 0.03
N THR A 127 -9.15 6.86 -0.04
CA THR A 127 -9.43 7.65 -1.28
C THR A 127 -8.48 8.87 -1.35
N PHE A 128 -8.30 9.50 -2.53
CA PHE A 128 -7.41 10.67 -2.67
C PHE A 128 -7.95 12.00 -2.08
N GLN A 129 -9.14 11.97 -1.49
CA GLN A 129 -9.73 13.07 -0.72
C GLN A 129 -9.90 12.71 0.78
N ALA A 130 -9.68 11.45 1.14
CA ALA A 130 -9.76 10.94 2.50
C ALA A 130 -8.87 9.69 2.62
N GLY A 131 -7.72 9.79 3.30
CA GLY A 131 -6.69 8.74 3.31
C GLY A 131 -6.02 8.49 4.66
N SER A 132 -5.66 7.23 4.92
CA SER A 132 -4.67 6.78 5.92
C SER A 132 -3.44 6.24 5.18
N ILE A 133 -2.31 6.93 5.32
CA ILE A 133 -1.06 6.62 4.61
C ILE A 133 0.07 6.49 5.64
N CYS A 134 0.08 5.35 6.31
CA CYS A 134 1.04 5.02 7.37
C CYS A 134 2.23 4.15 6.91
N THR A 135 2.20 3.64 5.68
CA THR A 135 3.14 2.59 5.23
C THR A 135 3.59 2.77 3.77
N ALA A 136 3.51 4.00 3.23
CA ALA A 136 3.76 4.31 1.83
C ALA A 136 5.23 4.18 1.40
N GLY A 137 6.19 4.30 2.31
CA GLY A 137 7.62 4.08 2.06
C GLY A 137 8.35 5.11 1.18
N PHE A 138 7.68 5.79 0.24
CA PHE A 138 8.32 6.64 -0.79
C PHE A 138 7.49 7.88 -1.25
N TRP A 139 6.43 8.26 -0.54
CA TRP A 139 5.64 9.48 -0.78
C TRP A 139 4.78 9.83 0.45
N ARG A 140 4.32 11.09 0.59
CA ARG A 140 3.56 11.58 1.75
C ARG A 140 2.14 12.00 1.37
N LEU A 141 1.17 11.84 2.29
CA LEU A 141 -0.24 12.19 2.04
C LEU A 141 -0.43 13.68 1.71
N LYS A 142 0.29 14.56 2.42
CA LYS A 142 0.20 16.02 2.28
C LYS A 142 0.47 16.54 0.87
N ASP A 143 1.35 15.87 0.13
CA ASP A 143 1.77 16.28 -1.21
C ASP A 143 0.65 16.04 -2.25
N LYS A 144 -0.30 15.13 -1.93
CA LYS A 144 -1.24 14.52 -2.89
C LYS A 144 -2.71 14.64 -2.53
N ILE A 145 -3.07 14.78 -1.26
CA ILE A 145 -4.48 14.91 -0.86
C ILE A 145 -5.10 16.17 -1.48
N GLY A 146 -6.33 16.05 -1.97
CA GLY A 146 -7.01 17.15 -2.68
C GLY A 146 -6.59 17.34 -4.14
N ARG A 147 -5.52 16.68 -4.61
CA ARG A 147 -5.02 16.84 -5.99
C ARG A 147 -5.74 15.92 -6.98
N SER A 148 -5.67 16.28 -8.26
CA SER A 148 -6.19 15.42 -9.34
C SER A 148 -5.26 14.24 -9.60
N LEU A 149 -5.82 13.16 -10.16
CA LEU A 149 -5.05 11.97 -10.56
C LEU A 149 -3.90 12.33 -11.50
N ASP A 150 -4.16 13.23 -12.45
CA ASP A 150 -3.20 13.73 -13.43
C ASP A 150 -2.06 14.55 -12.79
N TYR A 151 -2.39 15.43 -11.84
CA TYR A 151 -1.39 16.16 -11.08
C TYR A 151 -0.47 15.20 -10.33
N ILE A 152 -1.06 14.26 -9.56
CA ILE A 152 -0.33 13.28 -8.74
C ILE A 152 0.68 12.45 -9.55
N HIS A 153 0.32 12.03 -10.76
CA HIS A 153 1.20 11.20 -11.60
C HIS A 153 2.18 12.04 -12.43
N SER A 154 1.88 13.32 -12.67
CA SER A 154 2.78 14.26 -13.36
C SER A 154 3.82 14.86 -12.41
N SER A 155 3.42 15.34 -11.22
CA SER A 155 4.35 15.78 -10.16
C SER A 155 5.21 14.63 -9.64
N GLY A 156 4.66 13.43 -9.63
CA GLY A 156 5.38 12.20 -9.33
C GLY A 156 6.37 11.76 -10.41
N GLU A 157 6.43 12.40 -11.58
CA GLU A 157 7.23 11.97 -12.75
C GLU A 157 7.03 10.49 -13.14
N VAL A 158 5.77 10.01 -13.14
CA VAL A 158 5.48 8.60 -13.42
C VAL A 158 5.80 8.26 -14.89
N PRO A 159 6.72 7.31 -15.18
CA PRO A 159 7.17 6.98 -16.53
C PRO A 159 6.03 6.66 -17.49
N GLY A 160 6.06 7.31 -18.66
CA GLY A 160 5.00 7.20 -19.66
C GLY A 160 3.61 7.70 -19.24
N TRP A 161 3.45 8.46 -18.14
CA TRP A 161 2.14 8.98 -17.73
C TRP A 161 1.40 9.75 -18.83
N PRO A 162 1.92 10.88 -19.35
CA PRO A 162 1.19 11.71 -20.31
C PRO A 162 0.99 11.05 -21.68
N THR A 163 1.82 10.06 -22.05
CA THR A 163 1.86 9.49 -23.40
C THR A 163 1.26 8.09 -23.53
N LYS A 164 1.40 7.23 -22.50
CA LYS A 164 1.02 5.81 -22.54
C LYS A 164 -0.09 5.45 -21.54
N LEU A 165 -0.16 6.12 -20.39
CA LEU A 165 -0.98 5.67 -19.26
C LEU A 165 -2.25 6.50 -19.04
N LYS A 166 -2.12 7.84 -18.97
CA LYS A 166 -3.16 8.79 -18.54
C LYS A 166 -4.56 8.48 -19.06
N PHE A 167 -4.76 8.57 -20.37
CA PHE A 167 -6.06 8.34 -21.02
C PHE A 167 -6.67 6.97 -20.70
N SER A 168 -5.85 5.92 -20.59
CA SER A 168 -6.33 4.56 -20.28
C SER A 168 -6.78 4.42 -18.82
N ILE A 169 -6.12 5.11 -17.89
CA ILE A 169 -6.40 5.04 -16.45
C ILE A 169 -7.56 5.98 -16.07
N GLU A 170 -7.60 7.20 -16.61
CA GLU A 170 -8.72 8.13 -16.43
C GLU A 170 -10.03 7.52 -16.93
N ARG A 171 -10.02 6.97 -18.15
CA ARG A 171 -11.17 6.27 -18.76
C ARG A 171 -11.53 4.97 -18.02
N PHE A 172 -10.60 4.38 -17.27
CA PHE A 172 -10.88 3.24 -16.39
C PHE A 172 -11.65 3.69 -15.14
N PHE A 173 -11.14 4.69 -14.40
CA PHE A 173 -11.80 5.18 -13.18
C PHE A 173 -13.18 5.79 -13.46
N GLN A 174 -13.36 6.50 -14.58
CA GLN A 174 -14.67 6.98 -15.06
C GLN A 174 -15.69 5.86 -15.35
N LYS A 175 -15.25 4.60 -15.37
CA LYS A 175 -16.07 3.40 -15.65
C LYS A 175 -15.98 2.34 -14.57
N LEU A 176 -15.38 2.65 -13.41
CA LEU A 176 -15.38 1.75 -12.27
C LEU A 176 -16.79 1.69 -11.69
N ASN A 177 -17.26 0.48 -11.37
CA ASN A 177 -18.63 0.23 -10.89
C ASN A 177 -18.56 -0.47 -9.53
N CYS A 178 -19.47 -0.12 -8.62
CA CYS A 178 -19.67 -0.86 -7.38
C CYS A 178 -19.99 -2.34 -7.66
N GLY A 179 -19.67 -3.24 -6.71
CA GLY A 179 -19.86 -4.68 -6.88
C GLY A 179 -18.83 -5.39 -7.79
N LYS A 180 -18.00 -4.66 -8.54
CA LYS A 180 -17.00 -5.20 -9.49
C LYS A 180 -15.57 -4.75 -9.14
N PRO A 181 -15.01 -5.18 -8.01
CA PRO A 181 -13.69 -4.77 -7.57
C PRO A 181 -12.59 -5.31 -8.50
N VAL A 182 -11.47 -4.61 -8.51
CA VAL A 182 -10.28 -4.99 -9.27
C VAL A 182 -9.03 -4.84 -8.41
N GLN A 183 -8.01 -5.64 -8.72
CA GLN A 183 -6.70 -5.53 -8.11
C GLN A 183 -5.63 -5.31 -9.19
N ARG A 184 -4.55 -4.65 -8.81
CA ARG A 184 -3.32 -4.56 -9.58
C ARG A 184 -2.14 -4.59 -8.63
N TYR A 185 -1.03 -5.16 -9.06
CA TYR A 185 0.20 -5.11 -8.30
C TYR A 185 1.07 -3.93 -8.74
N ASN A 186 1.85 -3.43 -7.80
CA ASN A 186 3.00 -2.58 -8.01
C ASN A 186 4.08 -3.07 -7.04
N TYR A 187 5.34 -2.97 -7.44
CA TYR A 187 6.46 -3.37 -6.60
C TYR A 187 7.60 -2.37 -6.75
N THR A 188 8.42 -2.27 -5.72
CA THR A 188 9.69 -1.54 -5.73
C THR A 188 10.65 -2.27 -4.82
N PHE A 189 11.92 -1.89 -4.87
CA PHE A 189 12.89 -2.26 -3.84
C PHE A 189 13.17 -1.02 -2.98
N GLN A 190 13.67 -1.26 -1.77
CA GLN A 190 14.01 -0.29 -0.76
C GLN A 190 15.28 -0.80 -0.08
N ILE A 191 15.99 0.08 0.62
CA ILE A 191 17.25 -0.22 1.27
C ILE A 191 17.21 0.01 2.79
N ASP A 192 16.04 -0.01 3.42
CA ASP A 192 15.92 -0.27 4.85
C ASP A 192 14.58 -0.99 5.17
N ASP A 193 14.44 -1.48 6.39
CA ASP A 193 13.21 -2.14 6.89
C ASP A 193 12.16 -1.18 7.44
N GLN A 194 12.24 0.11 7.10
CA GLN A 194 11.40 1.16 7.66
C GLN A 194 10.11 1.33 6.85
N VAL A 195 9.21 0.34 7.00
CA VAL A 195 7.78 0.32 6.59
C VAL A 195 7.12 1.71 6.53
N ALA A 196 7.33 2.48 7.59
CA ALA A 196 6.70 3.78 7.81
C ALA A 196 7.20 4.86 6.86
N TRP A 197 8.51 4.87 6.61
CA TRP A 197 9.26 5.84 5.82
C TRP A 197 10.73 5.41 5.80
N SER A 198 11.34 5.21 4.63
CA SER A 198 12.77 4.92 4.55
C SER A 198 13.61 6.18 4.61
N ASN A 199 14.24 6.43 5.77
CA ASN A 199 15.23 7.50 5.87
C ASN A 199 16.44 7.22 4.95
N HIS A 200 16.89 5.96 4.83
CA HIS A 200 18.06 5.64 4.00
C HIS A 200 17.80 5.85 2.49
N THR A 201 16.58 5.57 2.01
CA THR A 201 16.22 5.73 0.59
C THR A 201 15.85 7.17 0.26
N ASN A 202 15.10 7.87 1.13
CA ASN A 202 14.42 9.11 0.78
C ASN A 202 14.95 10.36 1.48
N GLY A 203 15.81 10.22 2.49
CA GLY A 203 16.11 11.31 3.43
C GLY A 203 14.99 11.55 4.46
N PRO A 204 15.14 12.55 5.35
CA PRO A 204 14.17 12.85 6.39
C PRO A 204 12.80 13.26 5.82
N GLU A 205 11.73 12.60 6.28
CA GLU A 205 10.36 12.76 5.73
C GLU A 205 9.88 14.22 5.68
N GLN A 206 10.33 15.07 6.60
CA GLN A 206 9.98 16.49 6.66
C GLN A 206 10.43 17.25 5.41
N ILE A 207 11.65 16.96 4.93
CA ILE A 207 12.31 17.69 3.83
C ILE A 207 12.32 16.91 2.50
N PHE A 208 11.63 15.77 2.42
CA PHE A 208 11.50 15.03 1.16
C PHE A 208 10.89 15.89 0.04
N ASP A 209 11.45 15.78 -1.15
CA ASP A 209 10.92 16.30 -2.41
C ASP A 209 10.44 15.14 -3.29
N GLU A 210 9.25 15.30 -3.89
CA GLU A 210 8.70 14.29 -4.76
C GLU A 210 9.38 14.25 -6.15
N ALA A 211 9.90 15.36 -6.68
CA ALA A 211 10.51 15.32 -8.02
C ALA A 211 11.80 14.48 -8.02
N THR A 212 12.73 14.79 -7.12
CA THR A 212 14.04 14.13 -6.98
C THR A 212 13.99 12.75 -6.31
N LYS A 213 12.88 12.39 -5.65
CA LYS A 213 12.74 11.18 -4.79
C LYS A 213 13.75 11.13 -3.63
N GLY A 214 14.16 12.29 -3.12
CA GLY A 214 15.15 12.40 -2.06
C GLY A 214 14.89 13.60 -1.13
N PRO A 215 15.84 13.95 -0.24
CA PRO A 215 15.76 15.17 0.54
C PRO A 215 16.02 16.40 -0.34
N ASP A 216 15.27 17.48 -0.09
CA ASP A 216 15.54 18.81 -0.64
C ASP A 216 17.00 19.22 -0.35
N PRO A 217 17.82 19.54 -1.37
CA PRO A 217 19.24 19.82 -1.19
C PRO A 217 19.55 21.07 -0.35
N GLU A 218 18.69 22.10 -0.41
CA GLU A 218 18.91 23.35 0.32
C GLU A 218 18.55 23.18 1.81
N LEU A 219 17.46 22.47 2.10
CA LEU A 219 17.07 22.13 3.46
C LEU A 219 18.02 21.10 4.10
N LEU A 220 18.51 20.12 3.33
CA LEU A 220 19.51 19.16 3.81
C LEU A 220 20.81 19.87 4.21
N ALA A 221 21.27 20.85 3.42
CA ALA A 221 22.44 21.66 3.76
C ALA A 221 22.23 22.52 5.01
N GLN A 222 21.01 22.99 5.27
CA GLN A 222 20.66 23.75 6.48
C GLN A 222 20.58 22.88 7.75
N LEU A 223 20.11 21.63 7.63
CA LEU A 223 19.96 20.71 8.76
C LEU A 223 21.28 20.41 9.51
N ASN A 224 22.43 20.49 8.84
CA ASN A 224 23.76 20.20 9.40
C ASN A 224 23.88 18.83 10.12
N ASP A 225 23.04 17.84 9.78
CA ASP A 225 23.01 16.55 10.48
C ASP A 225 24.26 15.70 10.18
N PRO A 226 25.18 15.49 11.14
CA PRO A 226 26.40 14.69 10.92
C PRO A 226 26.11 13.19 10.83
N ASN A 227 24.87 12.76 11.09
CA ASN A 227 24.44 11.37 11.04
C ASN A 227 23.86 10.98 9.68
N TRP A 228 23.57 11.94 8.79
CA TRP A 228 23.15 11.66 7.43
C TRP A 228 24.25 10.89 6.68
N LYS A 229 23.91 9.69 6.21
CA LYS A 229 24.83 8.79 5.50
C LYS A 229 24.13 8.26 4.26
N ALA A 230 24.89 8.12 3.18
CA ALA A 230 24.43 7.41 2.00
C ALA A 230 23.99 5.98 2.37
N PRO A 231 22.91 5.47 1.74
CA PRO A 231 22.19 4.26 2.19
C PRO A 231 23.01 2.98 2.38
N GLN A 232 22.55 2.13 3.30
CA GLN A 232 22.95 0.72 3.46
C GLN A 232 21.70 -0.18 3.65
N PRO A 233 21.64 -1.38 3.03
CA PRO A 233 20.39 -2.11 2.72
C PRO A 233 19.70 -2.94 3.82
N ALA A 234 18.36 -2.83 3.89
CA ALA A 234 17.36 -3.77 4.46
C ALA A 234 15.96 -3.56 3.78
N THR A 235 14.82 -4.13 4.26
CA THR A 235 13.51 -4.13 3.51
C THR A 235 12.20 -4.33 4.34
N ALA A 236 11.16 -3.45 4.22
CA ALA A 236 9.70 -3.62 4.58
C ALA A 236 8.89 -2.32 4.22
N THR A 237 7.56 -2.17 3.96
CA THR A 237 6.22 -2.87 4.10
C THR A 237 5.83 -3.99 3.11
N TYR A 238 5.33 -5.15 3.58
CA TYR A 238 5.10 -6.35 2.73
C TYR A 238 6.34 -6.75 1.89
N PHE A 239 7.54 -6.28 2.26
CA PHE A 239 8.78 -6.77 1.68
C PHE A 239 9.11 -8.05 2.45
N HIS A 240 8.93 -9.16 1.77
CA HIS A 240 9.74 -10.33 2.06
C HIS A 240 11.20 -9.95 1.76
N SER A 241 12.12 -10.32 2.65
CA SER A 241 13.56 -10.12 2.42
C SER A 241 13.92 -10.72 1.07
N LEU A 242 14.71 -9.99 0.27
CA LEU A 242 15.15 -10.47 -1.04
C LEU A 242 15.92 -11.79 -0.92
N ALA A 243 16.65 -12.00 0.19
CA ALA A 243 17.37 -13.24 0.46
C ALA A 243 16.45 -14.42 0.80
N GLU A 244 15.20 -14.17 1.21
CA GLU A 244 14.17 -15.21 1.41
C GLU A 244 13.47 -15.50 0.08
N LEU A 245 13.04 -14.47 -0.67
CA LEU A 245 12.48 -14.63 -2.02
C LEU A 245 13.46 -15.35 -2.97
N ALA A 246 14.75 -15.11 -2.83
CA ALA A 246 15.78 -15.75 -3.64
C ALA A 246 16.01 -17.24 -3.31
N LYS A 247 15.32 -17.81 -2.32
CA LYS A 247 15.27 -19.27 -2.07
C LYS A 247 14.20 -19.96 -2.92
N GLU A 248 13.18 -19.22 -3.35
CA GLU A 248 12.03 -19.76 -4.08
C GLU A 248 12.45 -20.21 -5.51
N PRO A 249 12.10 -21.44 -5.95
CA PRO A 249 12.51 -21.95 -7.27
C PRO A 249 12.15 -21.02 -8.44
N GLY A 250 13.20 -20.55 -9.13
CA GLY A 250 13.08 -19.71 -10.33
C GLY A 250 12.78 -18.23 -10.08
N VAL A 251 12.44 -17.81 -8.86
CA VAL A 251 12.27 -16.39 -8.54
C VAL A 251 13.55 -15.57 -8.78
N PRO A 252 14.77 -16.04 -8.43
CA PRO A 252 16.00 -15.31 -8.76
C PRO A 252 16.12 -14.94 -10.24
N GLY A 253 15.97 -15.92 -11.14
CA GLY A 253 16.07 -15.72 -12.59
C GLY A 253 14.96 -14.84 -13.15
N ARG A 254 13.69 -15.11 -12.78
CA ARG A 254 12.54 -14.30 -13.21
C ARG A 254 12.68 -12.84 -12.76
N MET A 255 13.13 -12.61 -11.52
CA MET A 255 13.30 -11.26 -10.97
C MET A 255 14.49 -10.52 -11.61
N ALA A 256 15.63 -11.18 -11.83
CA ALA A 256 16.79 -10.57 -12.49
C ALA A 256 16.47 -10.21 -13.95
N SER A 257 15.73 -11.06 -14.67
CA SER A 257 15.21 -10.77 -16.02
C SER A 257 14.25 -9.57 -16.03
N ALA A 258 13.31 -9.52 -15.06
CA ALA A 258 12.39 -8.39 -14.93
C ALA A 258 13.12 -7.06 -14.66
N ILE A 259 14.12 -7.04 -13.77
CA ILE A 259 14.93 -5.83 -13.49
C ILE A 259 15.77 -5.43 -14.71
N ARG A 260 16.32 -6.39 -15.46
CA ARG A 260 17.09 -6.12 -16.70
C ARG A 260 16.25 -5.48 -17.78
N SER A 261 15.00 -5.93 -17.96
CA SER A 261 14.07 -5.44 -18.99
C SER A 261 13.42 -4.09 -18.68
N TRP A 262 13.69 -3.48 -17.52
CA TRP A 262 13.24 -2.12 -17.20
C TRP A 262 13.90 -1.06 -18.12
N PRO A 263 13.11 -0.24 -18.84
CA PRO A 263 13.61 0.99 -19.47
C PRO A 263 14.20 1.94 -18.44
N ASP A 264 15.15 2.79 -18.85
CA ASP A 264 15.85 3.68 -17.91
C ASP A 264 14.92 4.69 -17.23
N GLU A 265 13.84 5.13 -17.89
CA GLU A 265 12.77 5.92 -17.26
C GLU A 265 12.17 5.20 -16.02
N VAL A 266 11.93 3.88 -16.10
CA VAL A 266 11.42 3.05 -15.00
C VAL A 266 12.50 2.77 -13.96
N ARG A 267 13.73 2.50 -14.41
CA ARG A 267 14.89 2.22 -13.56
C ARG A 267 15.21 3.40 -12.64
N ASN A 268 15.20 4.62 -13.18
CA ASN A 268 15.50 5.84 -12.45
C ASN A 268 14.35 6.22 -11.51
N TYR A 269 13.09 6.19 -11.98
CA TYR A 269 11.90 6.44 -11.15
C TYR A 269 11.81 5.49 -9.93
N LYS A 270 12.27 4.24 -10.07
CA LYS A 270 12.35 3.26 -8.97
C LYS A 270 13.64 3.33 -8.15
N THR A 271 14.38 4.46 -8.20
CA THR A 271 15.67 4.68 -7.51
C THR A 271 16.71 3.56 -7.71
N GLY A 272 16.66 2.88 -8.85
CA GLY A 272 17.38 1.62 -9.11
C GLY A 272 18.89 1.70 -8.98
N HIS A 273 19.49 2.89 -9.12
CA HIS A 273 20.92 3.12 -8.91
C HIS A 273 21.39 2.76 -7.48
N LEU A 274 20.50 2.80 -6.48
CA LEU A 274 20.82 2.51 -5.08
C LEU A 274 20.99 1.01 -4.79
N TYR A 275 20.34 0.13 -5.55
CA TYR A 275 20.26 -1.31 -5.22
C TYR A 275 20.55 -2.27 -6.38
N ILE A 276 20.23 -1.92 -7.63
CA ILE A 276 20.35 -2.84 -8.80
C ILE A 276 21.77 -3.45 -8.93
N PRO A 277 22.88 -2.70 -8.77
CA PRO A 277 24.23 -3.27 -8.87
C PRO A 277 24.56 -4.33 -7.81
N ALA A 278 23.90 -4.27 -6.64
CA ALA A 278 24.05 -5.25 -5.58
C ALA A 278 23.09 -6.43 -5.76
N ILE A 279 21.80 -6.15 -6.02
CA ILE A 279 20.77 -7.21 -6.05
C ILE A 279 20.87 -8.10 -7.27
N LEU A 280 21.22 -7.59 -8.46
CA LEU A 280 21.35 -8.43 -9.66
C LEU A 280 22.41 -9.52 -9.46
N ARG A 281 23.56 -9.18 -8.86
CA ARG A 281 24.63 -10.15 -8.58
C ARG A 281 24.13 -11.30 -7.70
N GLY A 282 23.48 -10.98 -6.58
CA GLY A 282 22.94 -12.00 -5.68
C GLY A 282 21.82 -12.84 -6.30
N LEU A 283 21.00 -12.25 -7.19
CA LEU A 283 19.97 -12.98 -7.94
C LEU A 283 20.59 -13.90 -9.01
N ASP A 284 21.63 -13.46 -9.71
CA ASP A 284 22.36 -14.28 -10.69
C ASP A 284 23.07 -15.46 -10.02
N GLU A 285 23.79 -15.21 -8.92
CA GLU A 285 24.47 -16.23 -8.10
C GLU A 285 23.47 -17.29 -7.60
N ARG A 286 22.29 -16.87 -7.13
CA ARG A 286 21.23 -17.79 -6.66
C ARG A 286 20.53 -18.52 -7.79
N HIS A 287 20.33 -17.88 -8.95
CA HIS A 287 19.79 -18.56 -10.13
C HIS A 287 20.74 -19.64 -10.65
N ALA A 288 22.04 -19.33 -10.75
CA ALA A 288 23.06 -20.27 -11.18
C ALA A 288 23.17 -21.47 -10.22
N ALA A 289 23.06 -21.23 -8.90
CA ALA A 289 22.99 -22.30 -7.91
C ALA A 289 21.75 -23.20 -8.11
N GLN A 290 20.55 -22.61 -8.24
CA GLN A 290 19.32 -23.39 -8.50
C GLN A 290 19.39 -24.24 -9.78
N VAL A 291 20.08 -23.76 -10.83
CA VAL A 291 20.29 -24.53 -12.06
C VAL A 291 21.33 -25.65 -11.84
N ALA A 292 22.45 -25.37 -11.18
CA ALA A 292 23.49 -26.37 -10.90
C ALA A 292 23.02 -27.47 -9.92
N GLU A 293 22.10 -27.15 -9.02
CA GLU A 293 21.46 -28.08 -8.08
C GLU A 293 20.30 -28.87 -8.73
N GLY A 294 19.91 -28.58 -9.98
CA GLY A 294 18.79 -29.23 -10.67
C GLY A 294 17.40 -28.82 -10.14
N VAL A 295 17.31 -27.73 -9.36
CA VAL A 295 16.06 -27.15 -8.83
C VAL A 295 15.29 -26.42 -9.94
N VAL A 296 15.98 -25.99 -11.01
CA VAL A 296 15.43 -25.25 -12.15
C VAL A 296 15.98 -25.83 -13.47
N GLU A 297 15.10 -26.23 -14.39
CA GLU A 297 15.45 -26.47 -15.79
C GLU A 297 15.59 -25.13 -16.55
N MET A 298 16.61 -25.02 -17.40
CA MET A 298 16.81 -23.93 -18.36
C MET A 298 16.18 -24.30 -19.70
N GLU A 299 15.35 -23.44 -20.29
CA GLU A 299 14.84 -23.63 -21.65
C GLU A 299 15.88 -23.27 -22.73
N GLU A 300 15.78 -23.87 -23.92
CA GLU A 300 16.86 -23.89 -24.94
C GLU A 300 17.22 -22.51 -25.53
N ASP A 301 16.33 -21.52 -25.42
CA ASP A 301 16.59 -20.12 -25.84
C ASP A 301 17.09 -19.22 -24.69
N GLY A 302 17.23 -19.77 -23.48
CA GLY A 302 17.64 -19.06 -22.27
C GLY A 302 16.57 -18.17 -21.64
N SER A 303 15.31 -18.25 -22.08
CA SER A 303 14.23 -17.34 -21.66
C SER A 303 13.16 -17.93 -20.73
N GLY A 304 13.22 -19.24 -20.44
CA GLY A 304 12.26 -19.94 -19.58
C GLY A 304 12.88 -20.64 -18.37
N VAL A 305 12.21 -20.46 -17.21
CA VAL A 305 12.41 -21.27 -16.00
C VAL A 305 11.19 -22.15 -15.82
N ARG A 306 11.37 -23.46 -15.95
CA ARG A 306 10.27 -24.42 -15.79
C ARG A 306 9.94 -24.63 -14.32
N GLY A 307 9.03 -23.80 -13.81
CA GLY A 307 8.49 -23.96 -12.46
C GLY A 307 7.84 -25.33 -12.26
N ALA A 308 7.87 -25.84 -11.03
CA ALA A 308 7.26 -27.12 -10.69
C ALA A 308 5.78 -27.16 -11.09
N LYS A 309 5.31 -28.27 -11.67
CA LYS A 309 3.92 -28.44 -12.14
C LYS A 309 2.92 -28.07 -11.03
N GLY A 310 2.17 -26.99 -11.24
CA GLY A 310 1.18 -26.47 -10.30
C GLY A 310 1.59 -25.18 -9.59
N TYR A 311 2.77 -24.59 -9.87
CA TYR A 311 3.06 -23.23 -9.42
C TYR A 311 2.07 -22.21 -10.06
N PRO A 312 1.50 -21.27 -9.30
CA PRO A 312 0.37 -20.44 -9.78
C PRO A 312 0.78 -19.24 -10.66
N TYR A 313 2.07 -19.05 -10.94
CA TYR A 313 2.65 -17.97 -11.74
C TYR A 313 3.88 -18.45 -12.51
#